data_AF-A0A2S4YAY2-F1
#
_entry.id   AF-A0A2S4YAY2-F1
#
_cell.length_a   1.000
_cell.length_b   1.000
_cell.length_c   1.000
_cell.angle_alpha   90.00
_cell.angle_beta   90.00
_cell.angle_gamma   90.00
#
_symmetry.space_group_name_H-M   'P 1'
#
loop_
_entity.id
_entity.type
_entity.pdbx_description
1 polymer ?
#
loop_
_entity_poly.entity_id
_entity_poly.type
_entity_poly.pdbx_seq_one_letter_code
_entity_poly.pdbx_strand_id
1 'polypeptide(L)'
;MRNDSATLWQIADESVRRLQQAGPVEVVKKTEVGTPDAPGLTDSPGVVQNLRLSTTLRGEPLELLQSQVYLGMEDVKNSAQRVVIELVLTAKPTQLRQVIEDFKDFIRSVRPADEAPA
;
A
#
# COMPACT_ATOMS: atom_id res chain seq x y z
N MET A 1 -4.54 -10.85 -12.45
CA MET A 1 -5.14 -9.57 -12.85
C MET A 1 -6.50 -9.43 -12.19
N ARG A 2 -6.79 -8.26 -11.62
CA ARG A 2 -8.10 -7.95 -11.04
C ARG A 2 -8.97 -7.40 -12.18
N ASN A 3 -10.12 -8.03 -12.45
CA ASN A 3 -11.00 -7.69 -13.58
C ASN A 3 -12.16 -6.76 -13.20
N ASP A 4 -12.14 -6.19 -12.00
CA ASP A 4 -13.20 -5.33 -11.51
C ASP A 4 -12.80 -3.84 -11.55
N SER A 5 -13.81 -2.97 -11.45
CA SER A 5 -13.67 -1.51 -11.47
C SER A 5 -13.44 -0.92 -10.07
N ALA A 6 -12.95 -1.69 -9.10
CA ALA A 6 -12.81 -1.24 -7.72
C ALA A 6 -11.78 -0.10 -7.59
N THR A 7 -12.13 0.99 -6.93
CA THR A 7 -11.19 2.11 -6.72
C THR A 7 -10.07 1.71 -5.76
N LEU A 8 -8.89 2.35 -5.82
CA LEU A 8 -7.78 2.05 -4.89
C LEU A 8 -8.21 2.18 -3.41
N TRP A 9 -9.12 3.11 -3.14
CA TRP A 9 -9.72 3.29 -1.81
C TRP A 9 -10.53 2.08 -1.34
N GLN A 10 -11.34 1.50 -2.24
CA GLN A 10 -12.10 0.28 -1.97
C GLN A 10 -11.18 -0.92 -1.78
N ILE A 11 -10.12 -1.02 -2.57
CA ILE A 11 -9.11 -2.09 -2.43
C ILE A 11 -8.43 -2.00 -1.04
N ALA A 12 -8.10 -0.79 -0.59
CA ALA A 12 -7.54 -0.57 0.74
C ALA A 12 -8.53 -0.98 1.85
N ASP A 13 -9.82 -0.69 1.70
CA ASP A 13 -10.87 -1.11 2.65
C ASP A 13 -11.07 -2.63 2.69
N GLU A 14 -10.97 -3.31 1.56
CA GLU A 14 -11.03 -4.78 1.51
C GLU A 14 -9.86 -5.42 2.26
N SER A 15 -8.68 -4.81 2.22
CA SER A 15 -7.51 -5.26 2.98
C SER A 15 -7.77 -5.21 4.48
N VAL A 16 -8.42 -4.14 4.98
CA VAL A 16 -8.84 -4.04 6.38
C VAL A 16 -9.79 -5.19 6.74
N ARG A 17 -10.81 -5.45 5.91
CA ARG A 17 -11.79 -6.53 6.15
C ARG A 17 -11.11 -7.91 6.21
N ARG A 18 -10.13 -8.16 5.34
CA ARG A 18 -9.34 -9.41 5.36
C ARG A 18 -8.50 -9.52 6.63
N LEU A 19 -7.78 -8.46 7.00
CA LEU A 19 -6.95 -8.46 8.21
C LEU A 19 -7.77 -8.61 9.50
N GLN A 20 -8.99 -8.06 9.52
CA GLN A 20 -9.92 -8.21 10.64
C GLN A 20 -10.33 -9.66 10.93
N GLN A 21 -10.20 -10.56 9.95
CA GLN A 21 -10.43 -11.99 10.16
C GLN A 21 -9.35 -12.64 11.04
N ALA A 22 -8.16 -12.02 11.13
CA ALA A 22 -7.02 -12.52 11.90
C ALA A 22 -6.84 -11.84 13.26
N GLY A 23 -7.50 -10.71 13.51
CA GLY A 23 -7.43 -9.98 14.76
C GLY A 23 -7.93 -8.52 14.64
N PRO A 24 -7.95 -7.76 15.75
CA PRO A 24 -8.35 -6.36 15.70
C PRO A 24 -7.45 -5.50 14.81
N VAL A 25 -8.08 -4.64 14.01
CA VAL A 25 -7.42 -3.71 13.07
C VAL A 25 -8.01 -2.33 13.25
N GLU A 26 -7.16 -1.33 13.40
CA GLU A 26 -7.51 0.09 13.43
C GLU A 26 -6.88 0.80 12.23
N VAL A 27 -7.70 1.54 11.47
CA VAL A 27 -7.19 2.43 10.41
C VAL A 27 -6.76 3.75 11.06
N VAL A 28 -5.45 3.99 11.12
CA VAL A 28 -4.88 5.19 11.73
C VAL A 28 -4.99 6.38 10.78
N LYS A 29 -4.67 6.16 9.50
CA LYS A 29 -4.72 7.20 8.46
C LYS A 29 -4.89 6.57 7.10
N LYS A 30 -5.69 7.20 6.24
CA LYS A 30 -5.78 6.87 4.82
C LYS A 30 -5.75 8.15 3.98
N THR A 31 -4.97 8.17 2.90
CA THR A 31 -4.75 9.38 2.09
C THR A 31 -4.40 9.02 0.65
N GLU A 32 -4.88 9.81 -0.31
CA GLU A 32 -4.47 9.72 -1.72
C GLU A 32 -3.11 10.39 -1.95
N VAL A 33 -2.32 9.85 -2.87
CA VAL A 33 -0.99 10.34 -3.24
C VAL A 33 -0.78 10.23 -4.76
N GLY A 34 0.19 10.95 -5.29
CA GLY A 34 0.54 10.87 -6.72
C GLY A 34 -0.54 11.43 -7.64
N THR A 35 -1.41 12.28 -7.09
CA THR A 35 -2.35 13.11 -7.84
C THR A 35 -1.80 14.55 -7.91
N PRO A 36 -2.27 15.38 -8.87
CA PRO A 36 -1.87 16.80 -8.93
C PRO A 36 -2.09 17.55 -7.61
N ASP A 37 -3.14 17.16 -6.86
CA ASP A 37 -3.51 17.77 -5.58
C ASP A 37 -2.76 17.18 -4.37
N ALA A 38 -2.04 16.05 -4.55
CA ALA A 38 -1.26 15.39 -3.50
C ALA A 38 0.08 14.83 -4.04
N PRO A 39 1.01 15.69 -4.50
CA PRO A 39 2.33 15.26 -4.92
C PRO A 39 3.19 14.84 -3.70
N GLY A 40 4.01 13.79 -3.83
CA GLY A 40 5.08 13.58 -2.83
C GLY A 40 5.58 12.16 -2.55
N LEU A 41 4.95 11.11 -3.10
CA LEU A 41 5.38 9.73 -2.84
C LEU A 41 5.68 8.92 -4.11
N THR A 42 4.96 9.18 -5.19
CA THR A 42 5.13 8.53 -6.50
C THR A 42 4.45 9.40 -7.55
N ASP A 43 4.84 9.23 -8.82
CA ASP A 43 4.21 9.90 -9.96
C ASP A 43 2.90 9.21 -10.41
N SER A 44 2.61 8.01 -9.89
CA SER A 44 1.38 7.27 -10.17
C SER A 44 0.31 7.53 -9.11
N PRO A 45 -0.98 7.65 -9.46
CA PRO A 45 -2.06 7.74 -8.49
C PRO A 45 -2.05 6.56 -7.53
N GLY A 46 -2.16 6.85 -6.24
CA GLY A 46 -2.04 5.86 -5.18
C GLY A 46 -2.85 6.18 -3.94
N VAL A 47 -2.99 5.19 -3.07
CA VAL A 47 -3.57 5.33 -1.72
C VAL A 47 -2.58 4.79 -0.71
N VAL A 48 -2.28 5.58 0.32
CA VAL A 48 -1.52 5.17 1.49
C VAL A 48 -2.49 4.92 2.65
N GLN A 49 -2.42 3.73 3.25
CA GLN A 49 -3.21 3.31 4.39
C GLN A 49 -2.30 2.84 5.53
N ASN A 50 -2.32 3.55 6.65
CA ASN A 50 -1.60 3.19 7.86
C ASN A 50 -2.55 2.52 8.85
N LEU A 51 -2.18 1.35 9.32
CA LEU A 51 -2.96 0.49 10.19
C LEU A 51 -2.21 0.20 11.48
N ARG A 52 -2.96 0.06 12.57
CA ARG A 52 -2.50 -0.63 13.78
C ARG A 52 -3.19 -2.00 13.85
N LEU A 53 -2.38 -3.02 14.11
CA LEU A 53 -2.81 -4.41 14.21
C LEU A 53 -2.51 -4.94 15.61
N SER A 54 -3.49 -5.58 16.21
CA SER A 54 -3.32 -6.32 17.46
C SER A 54 -3.39 -7.81 17.14
N THR A 55 -2.30 -8.53 17.41
CA THR A 55 -2.20 -9.97 17.13
C THR A 55 -1.48 -10.69 18.26
N THR A 56 -1.28 -12.00 18.12
CA THR A 56 -0.45 -12.79 19.02
C THR A 56 0.66 -13.49 18.25
N LEU A 57 1.86 -13.55 18.82
CA LEU A 57 2.99 -14.28 18.27
C LEU A 57 3.51 -15.24 19.33
N ARG A 58 3.38 -16.55 19.07
CA ARG A 58 3.73 -17.61 20.04
C ARG A 58 3.00 -17.49 21.38
N GLY A 59 1.74 -17.05 21.33
CA GLY A 59 0.88 -16.87 22.52
C GLY A 59 0.99 -15.50 23.19
N GLU A 60 2.01 -14.70 22.85
CA GLU A 60 2.22 -13.38 23.44
C GLU A 60 1.54 -12.28 22.61
N PRO A 61 0.83 -11.32 23.24
CA PRO A 61 0.28 -10.16 22.55
C PRO A 61 1.36 -9.35 21.83
N LEU A 62 1.08 -8.95 20.60
CA LEU A 62 1.97 -8.19 19.75
C LEU A 62 1.18 -7.10 19.03
N GLU A 63 1.62 -5.86 19.20
CA GLU A 63 1.17 -4.73 18.39
C GLU A 63 2.11 -4.54 17.19
N LEU A 64 1.51 -4.39 16.00
CA LEU A 64 2.21 -4.06 14.77
C LEU A 64 1.61 -2.81 14.14
N LEU A 65 2.46 -2.03 13.49
CA LEU A 65 2.07 -0.97 12.58
C LEU A 65 2.31 -1.45 11.15
N GLN A 66 1.33 -1.22 10.28
CA GLN A 66 1.43 -1.57 8.88
C GLN A 66 1.17 -0.34 8.02
N SER A 67 2.11 0.01 7.14
CA SER A 67 1.92 1.02 6.09
C SER A 67 1.71 0.30 4.77
N GLN A 68 0.50 0.42 4.22
CA GLN A 68 0.11 -0.16 2.95
C GLN A 68 0.05 0.94 1.88
N VAL A 69 0.65 0.70 0.73
CA VAL A 69 0.61 1.60 -0.42
C VAL A 69 0.05 0.84 -1.61
N TYR A 70 -1.06 1.34 -2.14
CA TYR A 70 -1.73 0.82 -3.32
C TYR A 70 -1.47 1.77 -4.48
N LEU A 71 -0.81 1.29 -5.53
CA LEU A 71 -0.48 2.08 -6.72
C LEU A 71 -1.28 1.56 -7.90
N GLY A 72 -2.02 2.45 -8.57
CA GLY A 72 -2.65 2.14 -9.85
C GLY A 72 -1.64 2.37 -10.97
N MET A 73 -1.37 1.34 -11.77
CA MET A 73 -0.52 1.44 -12.94
C MET A 73 -1.30 1.03 -14.18
N GLU A 74 -1.41 1.94 -15.14
CA GLU A 74 -1.98 1.64 -16.44
C GLU A 74 -1.00 0.79 -17.25
N ASP A 75 -1.54 -0.11 -18.07
CA ASP A 75 -0.73 -0.85 -19.04
C ASP A 75 -0.26 0.12 -20.13
N VAL A 76 1.05 0.20 -20.32
CA VAL A 76 1.71 1.03 -21.34
C VAL A 76 1.24 0.70 -22.77
N LYS A 77 0.74 -0.52 -23.02
CA LYS A 77 0.22 -0.97 -24.32
C LYS A 77 -1.30 -0.80 -24.44
N ASN A 78 -2.02 -0.69 -23.32
CA ASN A 78 -3.47 -0.58 -23.31
C ASN A 78 -3.97 0.13 -22.05
N SER A 79 -4.21 1.44 -22.13
CA SER A 79 -4.68 2.25 -20.99
C SER A 79 -6.05 1.85 -20.43
N ALA A 80 -6.83 1.03 -21.15
CA ALA A 80 -8.06 0.45 -20.61
C ALA A 80 -7.79 -0.69 -19.61
N GLN A 81 -6.55 -1.19 -19.55
CA GLN A 81 -6.10 -2.16 -18.57
C GLN A 81 -5.22 -1.49 -17.51
N ARG A 82 -5.37 -1.95 -16.27
CA ARG A 82 -4.53 -1.50 -15.16
C ARG A 82 -4.16 -2.67 -14.27
N VAL A 83 -3.00 -2.56 -13.65
CA VAL A 83 -2.58 -3.38 -12.52
C VAL A 83 -2.59 -2.53 -11.26
N VAL A 84 -2.89 -3.15 -10.12
CA VAL A 84 -2.74 -2.52 -8.81
C VAL A 84 -1.60 -3.22 -8.10
N ILE A 85 -0.59 -2.45 -7.71
CA ILE A 85 0.52 -2.94 -6.90
C ILE A 85 0.23 -2.60 -5.45
N GLU A 86 0.27 -3.60 -4.57
CA GLU A 86 0.21 -3.42 -3.12
C GLU A 86 1.61 -3.60 -2.53
N LEU A 87 2.12 -2.56 -1.89
CA LEU A 87 3.39 -2.58 -1.16
C LEU A 87 3.09 -2.43 0.33
N VAL A 88 3.70 -3.28 1.16
CA VAL A 88 3.39 -3.35 2.58
C VAL A 88 4.67 -3.32 3.40
N LEU A 89 4.77 -2.35 4.30
CA LEU A 89 5.73 -2.32 5.39
C LEU A 89 5.02 -2.68 6.68
N THR A 90 5.43 -3.77 7.34
CA THR A 90 4.96 -4.14 8.68
C THR A 90 6.11 -4.10 9.66
N ALA A 91 5.95 -3.38 10.77
CA ALA A 91 6.98 -3.24 11.79
C ALA A 91 6.36 -3.10 13.19
N LYS A 92 7.15 -3.39 14.24
CA LYS A 92 6.77 -2.97 15.59
C LYS A 92 6.77 -1.45 15.70
N PRO A 93 5.97 -0.84 16.59
CA PRO A 93 5.99 0.61 16.82
C PRO A 93 7.39 1.18 17.10
N THR A 94 8.23 0.43 17.81
CA THR A 94 9.61 0.81 18.14
C THR A 94 10.58 0.77 16.95
N GLN A 95 10.25 0.01 15.90
CA GLN A 95 11.10 -0.20 14.73
C GLN A 95 10.70 0.67 13.55
N LEU A 96 9.43 1.10 13.48
CA LEU A 96 8.90 1.80 12.30
C LEU A 96 9.74 3.03 11.90
N ARG A 97 10.16 3.84 12.87
CA ARG A 97 10.97 5.05 12.61
C ARG A 97 12.33 4.75 11.97
N GLN A 98 12.83 3.52 12.09
CA GLN A 98 14.13 3.12 11.53
C GLN A 98 14.05 2.75 10.06
N VAL A 99 12.86 2.42 9.55
CA VAL A 99 12.67 1.82 8.21
C VAL A 99 11.70 2.60 7.32
N ILE A 100 10.96 3.56 7.88
CA ILE A 100 9.91 4.27 7.14
C ILE A 100 10.46 5.17 6.02
N GLU A 101 11.64 5.78 6.20
CA GLU A 101 12.23 6.62 5.15
C GLU A 101 12.76 5.74 4.00
N ASP A 102 13.47 4.66 4.30
CA ASP A 102 13.92 3.69 3.28
C ASP A 102 12.74 3.11 2.49
N PHE A 103 11.61 2.87 3.15
CA PHE A 103 10.40 2.40 2.49
C PHE A 103 9.81 3.46 1.54
N LYS A 104 9.82 4.74 1.92
CA LYS A 104 9.41 5.83 1.01
C LYS A 104 10.32 5.91 -0.20
N ASP A 105 11.63 5.77 -0.01
CA ASP A 105 12.59 5.79 -1.12
C ASP A 105 12.41 4.58 -2.05
N PHE A 106 12.11 3.41 -1.48
CA PHE A 106 11.71 2.26 -2.26
C PHE A 106 10.45 2.54 -3.09
N ILE A 107 9.38 3.08 -2.50
CA ILE A 107 8.14 3.41 -3.22
C ILE A 107 8.40 4.39 -4.38
N ARG A 108 9.23 5.42 -4.16
CA ARG A 108 9.61 6.39 -5.21
C ARG A 108 10.35 5.75 -6.38
N SER A 109 11.02 4.62 -6.16
CA SER A 109 11.70 3.88 -7.22
C SER A 109 10.77 3.02 -8.08
N VAL A 110 9.55 2.76 -7.60
CA VAL A 110 8.59 1.89 -8.30
C VAL A 110 7.93 2.66 -9.44
N ARG A 111 8.25 2.24 -10.67
CA ARG A 111 7.68 2.76 -11.92
C ARG A 111 7.51 1.61 -12.92
N PRO A 112 6.64 1.75 -13.93
CA PRO A 112 6.61 0.83 -15.06
C PRO A 112 8.00 0.69 -15.67
N ALA A 113 8.37 -0.53 -16.08
CA ALA A 113 9.60 -0.73 -16.83
C ALA A 113 9.46 -0.05 -18.20
N ASP A 114 10.50 0.68 -18.62
CA ASP A 114 10.63 1.12 -20.00
C ASP A 114 10.69 -0.13 -20.90
N GLU A 115 10.08 -0.06 -22.08
CA GLU A 115 10.02 -1.19 -23.01
C GLU A 115 11.44 -1.70 -23.28
N ALA A 116 11.76 -2.93 -22.85
CA ALA A 116 13.02 -3.55 -23.19
C ALA A 116 13.06 -3.67 -24.73
N PRO A 117 14.11 -3.17 -25.42
CA PRO A 117 14.21 -3.37 -26.86
C PRO A 117 14.21 -4.87 -27.14
N ALA A 118 13.33 -5.27 -28.05
CA ALA A 118 13.16 -6.65 -28.50
C ALA A 118 14.46 -7.24 -29.07
#